data_AF-A0A537CFA3-F1
#
_entry.id   AF-A0A537CFA3-F1
#
_cell.length_a   1.000
_cell.length_b   1.000
_cell.length_c   1.000
_cell.angle_alpha   90.00
_cell.angle_beta   90.00
_cell.angle_gamma   90.00
#
_symmetry.space_group_name_H-M   'P 1'
#
loop_
_entity.id
_entity.type
_entity.pdbx_description
1 polymer ?
#
loop_
_entity_poly.entity_id
_entity_poly.type
_entity_poly.pdbx_seq_one_letter_code
_entity_poly.pdbx_strand_id
1 'polypeptide(L)'
;MNQGTKPRTASVQKHRRRISAITGTELHCKSWQIEGAYRMLHNVLDREVAKDPDHLIVYGGTGRAARSWDALEATLDALEKLGEDQTLLIQSGKPVAVFKTHRLAPRVLIVNSMIVPKWATWDYFYELEQKGLIMYGQMTAGSWAYIGTQGI
;
A
#
# COMPACT_ATOMS: atom_id res chain seq x y z
N MET A 1 -12.75 18.23 -44.13
CA MET A 1 -12.46 18.83 -42.81
C MET A 1 -13.45 18.28 -41.79
N ASN A 2 -13.06 17.32 -40.95
CA ASN A 2 -13.50 17.31 -39.55
C ASN A 2 -12.69 16.30 -38.72
N GLN A 3 -11.76 16.90 -37.96
CA GLN A 3 -11.30 16.60 -36.61
C GLN A 3 -11.31 15.14 -36.12
N GLY A 4 -10.10 14.59 -35.99
CA GLY A 4 -9.82 13.38 -35.23
C GLY A 4 -10.07 13.60 -33.73
N THR A 5 -10.87 12.71 -33.16
CA THR A 5 -11.11 12.58 -31.72
C THR A 5 -9.85 12.09 -31.02
N LYS A 6 -9.27 12.95 -30.18
CA LYS A 6 -8.15 12.62 -29.27
C LYS A 6 -8.57 11.57 -28.22
N PRO A 7 -7.69 10.64 -27.82
CA PRO A 7 -8.02 9.63 -26.83
C PRO A 7 -7.80 10.09 -25.37
N ARG A 8 -8.75 9.68 -24.52
CA ARG A 8 -8.68 9.34 -23.08
C ARG A 8 -7.66 10.09 -22.19
N THR A 9 -8.08 11.20 -21.59
CA THR A 9 -7.41 11.84 -20.44
C THR A 9 -8.21 11.77 -19.13
N ALA A 10 -9.38 11.12 -19.12
CA ALA A 10 -10.30 11.15 -17.99
C ALA A 10 -9.95 10.20 -16.81
N SER A 11 -9.08 9.20 -16.99
CA SER A 11 -8.80 8.19 -15.94
C SER A 11 -7.72 8.59 -14.95
N VAL A 12 -6.90 9.61 -15.25
CA VAL A 12 -5.75 10.00 -14.40
C VAL A 12 -6.18 10.93 -13.24
N GLN A 13 -7.33 11.60 -13.35
CA GLN A 13 -7.76 12.61 -12.37
C GLN A 13 -8.41 12.05 -11.10
N LYS A 14 -8.77 10.77 -11.03
CA LYS A 14 -9.58 10.23 -9.92
C LYS A 14 -8.78 10.01 -8.63
N HIS A 15 -7.46 9.83 -8.69
CA HIS A 15 -6.67 9.41 -7.53
C HIS A 15 -5.97 10.53 -6.75
N ARG A 16 -6.28 11.80 -7.01
CA ARG A 16 -5.77 12.93 -6.20
C ARG A 16 -6.46 13.09 -4.83
N ARG A 17 -6.83 12.00 -4.17
CA ARG A 17 -7.19 12.08 -2.75
C ARG A 17 -5.90 12.34 -1.97
N ARG A 18 -5.85 13.46 -1.26
CA ARG A 18 -4.77 13.70 -0.30
C ARG A 18 -4.93 12.69 0.82
N ILE A 19 -3.98 11.75 0.91
CA ILE A 19 -3.82 10.90 2.07
C ILE A 19 -2.95 11.66 3.06
N SER A 20 -3.38 11.67 4.31
CA SER A 20 -2.69 12.28 5.43
C SER A 20 -2.82 11.39 6.65
N ALA A 21 -1.90 11.57 7.60
CA ALA A 21 -1.97 10.95 8.91
C ALA A 21 -3.31 11.27 9.60
N ILE A 22 -3.85 10.28 10.28
CA ILE A 22 -5.11 10.38 11.02
C ILE A 22 -4.81 10.53 12.51
N THR A 23 -5.39 11.55 13.13
CA THR A 23 -5.20 11.88 14.55
C THR A 23 -6.52 11.73 15.32
N GLY A 24 -6.47 11.84 16.66
CA GLY A 24 -7.65 11.73 17.52
C GLY A 24 -8.05 10.29 17.87
N THR A 25 -9.17 10.15 18.59
CA THR A 25 -9.62 8.89 19.22
C THR A 25 -10.73 8.16 18.47
N GLU A 26 -11.24 8.75 17.38
CA GLU A 26 -12.32 8.14 16.57
C GLU A 26 -11.78 6.98 15.74
N LEU A 27 -12.49 5.84 15.76
CA LEU A 27 -12.12 4.65 15.02
C LEU A 27 -12.80 4.63 13.64
N HIS A 28 -12.03 4.27 12.61
CA HIS A 28 -12.54 3.93 11.28
C HIS A 28 -12.75 2.42 11.14
N CYS A 29 -11.86 1.64 11.78
CA CYS A 29 -11.88 0.19 11.78
C CYS A 29 -12.57 -0.39 13.03
N LYS A 30 -12.89 -1.69 13.00
CA LYS A 30 -13.62 -2.37 14.08
C LYS A 30 -12.87 -2.48 15.42
N SER A 31 -11.54 -2.30 15.43
CA SER A 31 -10.74 -2.30 16.65
C SER A 31 -9.44 -1.51 16.49
N TRP A 32 -8.84 -1.11 17.61
CA TRP A 32 -7.56 -0.38 17.63
C TRP A 32 -6.40 -1.13 16.99
N GLN A 33 -6.40 -2.48 17.02
CA GLN A 33 -5.34 -3.26 16.36
C GLN A 33 -5.39 -3.12 14.84
N ILE A 34 -6.60 -3.03 14.26
CA ILE A 34 -6.80 -2.85 12.82
C ILE A 34 -6.60 -1.38 12.46
N GLU A 35 -7.15 -0.47 13.28
CA GLU A 35 -6.96 0.98 13.14
C GLU A 35 -5.48 1.36 13.13
N GLY A 36 -4.64 0.70 13.95
CA GLY A 36 -3.20 0.92 13.94
C GLY A 36 -2.59 0.71 12.56
N ALA A 37 -2.91 -0.41 11.90
CA ALA A 37 -2.44 -0.67 10.53
C ALA A 37 -3.00 0.35 9.53
N TYR A 38 -4.28 0.70 9.64
CA TYR A 38 -4.94 1.69 8.79
C TYR A 38 -4.29 3.07 8.88
N ARG A 39 -4.07 3.56 10.10
CA ARG A 39 -3.44 4.86 10.34
C ARG A 39 -1.97 4.88 9.97
N MET A 40 -1.26 3.78 10.18
CA MET A 40 0.13 3.68 9.78
C MET A 40 0.31 3.69 8.24
N LEU A 41 -0.61 3.06 7.50
CA LEU A 41 -0.65 3.17 6.04
C LEU A 41 -0.91 4.62 5.58
N HIS A 42 -1.81 5.32 6.25
CA HIS A 42 -2.01 6.76 6.06
C HIS A 42 -0.75 7.58 6.36
N ASN A 43 -0.06 7.29 7.46
CA ASN A 43 1.14 7.99 7.89
C ASN A 43 2.29 7.85 6.90
N VAL A 44 2.58 6.64 6.40
CA VAL A 44 3.70 6.44 5.45
C VAL A 44 3.44 7.08 4.09
N LEU A 45 2.21 7.51 3.80
CA LEU A 45 1.82 8.24 2.60
C LEU A 45 1.50 9.73 2.85
N ASP A 46 1.68 10.21 4.08
CA ASP A 46 1.55 11.62 4.39
C ASP A 46 2.60 12.43 3.63
N ARG A 47 2.25 13.61 3.14
CA ARG A 47 3.16 14.48 2.35
C ARG A 47 4.35 15.00 3.15
N GLU A 48 4.23 15.09 4.47
CA GLU A 48 5.32 15.49 5.35
C GLU A 48 6.27 14.30 5.67
N VAL A 49 5.87 13.07 5.33
CA VAL A 49 6.61 11.84 5.64
C VAL A 49 7.19 11.19 4.38
N ALA A 50 6.35 10.96 3.38
CA ALA A 50 6.68 10.27 2.15
C ALA A 50 7.48 11.14 1.18
N LYS A 51 8.44 10.53 0.49
CA LYS A 51 9.22 11.22 -0.55
C LYS A 51 8.39 11.65 -1.76
N ASP A 52 7.49 10.79 -2.23
CA ASP A 52 6.62 11.05 -3.39
C ASP A 52 5.30 10.26 -3.26
N PRO A 53 4.35 10.76 -2.44
CA PRO A 53 3.12 10.05 -2.14
C PRO A 53 2.15 9.98 -3.34
N ASP A 54 2.28 10.88 -4.32
CA ASP A 54 1.46 10.84 -5.53
C ASP A 54 1.73 9.57 -6.37
N HIS A 55 2.94 9.02 -6.24
CA HIS A 55 3.35 7.72 -6.81
C HIS A 55 3.44 6.60 -5.76
N LEU A 56 2.89 6.82 -4.56
CA LEU A 56 2.91 5.91 -3.42
C LEU A 56 4.32 5.59 -2.88
N ILE A 57 5.33 6.37 -3.27
CA ILE A 57 6.73 6.17 -2.91
C ILE A 57 7.00 6.82 -1.56
N VAL A 58 7.48 6.01 -0.62
CA VAL A 58 7.80 6.42 0.74
C VAL A 58 9.28 6.82 0.83
N TYR A 59 10.22 5.91 0.53
CA TYR A 59 11.66 6.19 0.57
C TYR A 59 12.48 5.12 -0.19
N GLY A 60 13.80 5.29 -0.23
CA GLY A 60 14.74 4.26 -0.68
C GLY A 60 14.63 3.90 -2.16
N GLY A 61 14.55 4.91 -3.03
CA GLY A 61 14.32 4.71 -4.46
C GLY A 61 12.83 4.59 -4.76
N THR A 62 12.39 3.43 -5.22
CA THR A 62 10.99 3.11 -5.55
C THR A 62 10.25 2.36 -4.43
N GLY A 63 10.72 2.46 -3.18
CA GLY A 63 10.09 1.82 -2.04
C GLY A 63 8.68 2.37 -1.82
N ARG A 64 7.64 1.55 -2.04
CA ARG A 64 6.24 1.96 -2.04
C ARG A 64 5.43 1.34 -0.91
N ALA A 65 4.36 2.03 -0.49
CA ALA A 65 3.45 1.55 0.55
C ALA A 65 2.38 0.58 0.00
N ALA A 66 1.97 0.77 -1.26
CA ALA A 66 1.00 -0.08 -1.97
C ALA A 66 1.36 -0.16 -3.47
N ARG A 67 0.92 -1.24 -4.13
CA ARG A 67 1.35 -1.55 -5.51
C ARG A 67 0.83 -0.55 -6.54
N SER A 68 -0.41 -0.12 -6.34
CA SER A 68 -1.14 0.83 -7.17
C SER A 68 -2.20 1.53 -6.32
N TRP A 69 -2.80 2.59 -6.85
CA TRP A 69 -3.92 3.27 -6.20
C TRP A 69 -5.11 2.34 -5.97
N ASP A 70 -5.47 1.51 -6.94
CA ASP A 70 -6.51 0.48 -6.74
C ASP A 70 -6.19 -0.49 -5.60
N ALA A 71 -4.92 -0.89 -5.47
CA ALA A 71 -4.49 -1.77 -4.40
C ALA A 71 -4.53 -1.08 -3.03
N LEU A 72 -4.22 0.22 -2.98
CA LEU A 72 -4.33 1.04 -1.78
C LEU A 72 -5.80 1.19 -1.35
N GLU A 73 -6.67 1.60 -2.27
CA GLU A 73 -8.11 1.77 -2.00
C GLU A 73 -8.72 0.44 -1.52
N ALA A 74 -8.37 -0.68 -2.16
CA ALA A 74 -8.81 -2.00 -1.73
C ALA A 74 -8.23 -2.41 -0.36
N THR A 75 -7.02 -1.95 0.00
CA THR A 75 -6.42 -2.24 1.30
C THR A 75 -7.14 -1.50 2.42
N LEU A 76 -7.42 -0.21 2.20
CA LEU A 76 -8.16 0.63 3.14
C LEU A 76 -9.58 0.06 3.36
N ASP A 77 -10.30 -0.24 2.28
CA ASP A 77 -11.63 -0.87 2.34
C ASP A 77 -11.62 -2.22 3.07
N ALA A 78 -10.60 -3.04 2.82
CA ALA A 78 -10.45 -4.33 3.49
C ALA A 78 -10.19 -4.17 5.00
N LEU A 79 -9.35 -3.21 5.41
CA LEU A 79 -9.06 -2.92 6.81
C LEU A 79 -10.30 -2.39 7.55
N GLU A 80 -11.07 -1.46 6.96
CA GLU A 80 -12.32 -0.96 7.55
C GLU A 80 -13.33 -2.11 7.82
N LYS A 81 -13.40 -3.09 6.92
CA LYS A 81 -14.33 -4.22 7.01
C LYS A 81 -13.80 -5.42 7.83
N LEU A 82 -12.49 -5.48 8.11
CA LEU A 82 -11.84 -6.64 8.70
C LEU A 82 -12.40 -6.98 10.08
N GLY A 83 -12.74 -8.25 10.31
CA GLY A 83 -13.13 -8.76 11.62
C GLY A 83 -11.95 -8.88 12.60
N GLU A 84 -12.22 -8.80 13.90
CA GLU A 84 -11.19 -8.95 14.94
C GLU A 84 -10.56 -10.36 15.00
N ASP A 85 -11.23 -11.36 14.44
CA ASP A 85 -10.76 -12.73 14.30
C ASP A 85 -10.32 -13.06 12.87
N GLN A 86 -10.02 -12.05 12.06
CA GLN A 86 -9.57 -12.19 10.68
C GLN A 86 -8.15 -11.63 10.48
N THR A 87 -7.50 -12.10 9.42
CA THR A 87 -6.18 -11.66 8.97
C THR A 87 -6.23 -11.32 7.49
N LEU A 88 -5.83 -10.09 7.15
CA LEU A 88 -5.63 -9.62 5.79
C LEU A 88 -4.24 -10.04 5.28
N LEU A 89 -4.18 -10.59 4.07
CA LEU A 89 -2.94 -10.92 3.38
C LEU A 89 -2.60 -9.86 2.34
N ILE A 90 -1.42 -9.26 2.47
CA ILE A 90 -0.84 -8.35 1.48
C ILE A 90 0.31 -9.07 0.77
N GLN A 91 0.19 -9.23 -0.54
CA GLN A 91 1.24 -9.74 -1.40
C GLN A 91 1.76 -8.59 -2.26
N SER A 92 3.03 -8.22 -2.09
CA SER A 92 3.70 -7.11 -2.79
C SER A 92 2.80 -5.89 -2.96
N GLY A 93 2.36 -5.33 -1.83
CA GLY A 93 1.51 -4.13 -1.77
C GLY A 93 0.09 -4.29 -2.33
N LYS A 94 -0.41 -5.51 -2.56
CA LYS A 94 -1.78 -5.79 -2.99
C LYS A 94 -2.53 -6.64 -1.97
N PRO A 95 -3.74 -6.27 -1.55
CA PRO A 95 -4.58 -7.13 -0.72
C PRO A 95 -5.10 -8.29 -1.58
N VAL A 96 -4.81 -9.52 -1.17
CA VAL A 96 -5.13 -10.73 -1.98
C VAL A 96 -6.16 -11.64 -1.34
N ALA A 97 -6.28 -11.63 -0.01
CA ALA A 97 -7.24 -12.47 0.70
C ALA A 97 -7.46 -12.00 2.13
N VAL A 98 -8.60 -12.39 2.70
CA VAL A 98 -8.89 -12.32 4.13
C VAL A 98 -9.26 -13.72 4.59
N PHE A 99 -8.63 -14.18 5.66
CA PHE A 99 -8.94 -15.48 6.26
C PHE A 99 -9.36 -15.31 7.71
N LYS A 100 -10.25 -16.19 8.17
CA LYS A 100 -10.55 -16.33 9.60
C LYS A 100 -9.35 -16.97 10.30
N THR A 101 -8.92 -16.35 11.39
CA THR A 101 -7.85 -16.81 12.27
C THR A 101 -8.37 -16.80 13.71
N HIS A 102 -7.84 -15.95 14.59
CA HIS A 102 -8.28 -15.76 15.97
C HIS A 102 -7.82 -14.40 16.49
N ARG A 103 -8.42 -13.90 17.58
CA ARG A 103 -8.15 -12.53 18.09
C ARG A 103 -6.69 -12.25 18.46
N LEU A 104 -5.91 -13.28 18.81
CA LEU A 104 -4.48 -13.15 19.12
C LEU A 104 -3.55 -13.22 17.88
N ALA A 105 -4.07 -13.53 16.69
CA ALA A 105 -3.28 -13.57 15.46
C ALA A 105 -2.96 -12.15 14.96
N PRO A 106 -1.96 -11.97 14.08
CA PRO A 106 -1.77 -10.71 13.37
C PRO A 106 -3.00 -10.33 12.55
N ARG A 107 -3.37 -9.04 12.55
CA ARG A 107 -4.46 -8.51 11.69
C ARG A 107 -4.04 -8.41 10.23
N VAL A 108 -2.75 -8.20 9.96
CA VAL A 108 -2.20 -8.10 8.60
C VAL A 108 -0.92 -8.93 8.52
N LEU A 109 -0.79 -9.72 7.48
CA LEU A 109 0.46 -10.39 7.10
C LEU A 109 0.91 -9.86 5.75
N ILE A 110 2.15 -9.39 5.69
CA ILE A 110 2.69 -8.68 4.52
C ILE A 110 3.91 -9.41 4.00
N VAL A 111 3.91 -9.70 2.70
CA VAL A 111 5.04 -10.30 2.00
C VAL A 111 5.32 -9.50 0.74
N ASN A 112 6.37 -8.68 0.77
CA ASN A 112 6.75 -7.80 -0.35
C ASN A 112 8.00 -8.32 -1.05
N SER A 113 8.04 -8.16 -2.38
CA SER A 113 9.26 -8.33 -3.20
C SER A 113 9.91 -9.72 -3.12
N MET A 114 9.17 -10.75 -2.69
CA MET A 114 9.68 -12.12 -2.60
C MET A 114 9.77 -12.77 -3.98
N ILE A 115 10.98 -13.18 -4.36
CA ILE A 115 11.29 -13.87 -5.61
C ILE A 115 12.19 -15.07 -5.29
N VAL A 116 11.98 -16.19 -6.01
CA VAL A 116 12.87 -17.36 -5.89
C VAL A 116 14.31 -16.96 -6.25
N PRO A 117 15.34 -17.37 -5.49
CA PRO A 117 16.68 -16.79 -5.59
C PRO A 117 17.29 -16.74 -7.00
N LYS A 118 17.06 -17.77 -7.82
CA LYS A 118 17.54 -17.81 -9.22
C LYS A 118 17.06 -16.62 -10.07
N TRP A 119 15.91 -16.05 -9.74
CA TRP A 119 15.29 -14.94 -10.46
C TRP A 119 15.30 -13.62 -9.67
N ALA A 120 15.96 -13.57 -8.51
CA ALA A 120 16.03 -12.38 -7.66
C ALA A 120 17.01 -11.34 -8.22
N THR A 121 16.78 -10.90 -9.46
CA THR A 121 17.53 -9.87 -10.18
C THR A 121 16.65 -8.65 -10.42
N TRP A 122 17.29 -7.49 -10.58
CA TRP A 122 16.57 -6.25 -10.88
C TRP A 122 15.84 -6.29 -12.23
N ASP A 123 16.45 -6.89 -13.25
CA ASP A 123 15.82 -7.01 -14.58
C ASP A 123 14.50 -7.79 -14.50
N TYR A 124 14.49 -8.92 -13.80
CA TYR A 124 13.27 -9.72 -13.63
C TYR A 124 12.26 -9.02 -12.72
N PHE A 125 12.73 -8.35 -11.67
CA PHE A 125 11.87 -7.51 -10.83
C PHE A 125 11.15 -6.44 -11.67
N TYR A 126 11.87 -5.72 -12.54
CA TYR A 126 11.29 -4.68 -13.39
C TYR A 126 10.34 -5.25 -14.45
N GLU A 127 10.64 -6.42 -15.00
CA GLU A 127 9.70 -7.14 -15.87
C GLU A 127 8.37 -7.42 -15.15
N LEU A 128 8.42 -7.91 -13.91
CA LEU A 128 7.23 -8.15 -13.09
C LEU A 128 6.53 -6.84 -12.71
N GLU A 129 7.28 -5.78 -12.44
CA GLU A 129 6.73 -4.48 -12.06
C GLU A 129 5.95 -3.85 -13.23
N GLN A 130 6.49 -3.91 -14.45
CA GLN A 130 5.81 -3.48 -15.68
C GLN A 130 4.51 -4.25 -15.93
N LYS A 131 4.47 -5.54 -15.55
CA LYS A 131 3.25 -6.36 -15.60
C LYS A 131 2.29 -6.12 -14.43
N GLY A 132 2.63 -5.25 -13.47
CA GLY A 132 1.82 -4.99 -12.28
C GLY A 132 1.79 -6.15 -11.27
N LEU A 133 2.79 -7.03 -11.28
CA LEU A 133 2.82 -8.26 -10.49
C LEU A 133 3.62 -8.14 -9.19
N ILE A 134 4.46 -7.11 -9.07
CA ILE A 134 5.33 -6.91 -7.90
C ILE A 134 5.40 -5.43 -7.52
N MET A 135 5.89 -5.18 -6.30
CA MET A 135 6.17 -3.87 -5.74
C MET A 135 7.48 -3.98 -4.94
N TYR A 136 8.29 -2.92 -4.94
CA TYR A 136 9.46 -2.84 -4.08
C TYR A 136 9.03 -2.29 -2.70
N GLY A 137 9.13 -3.10 -1.66
CA GLY A 137 8.64 -2.75 -0.32
C GLY A 137 9.63 -1.98 0.54
N GLN A 138 10.93 -1.90 0.17
CA GLN A 138 11.99 -1.51 1.09
C GLN A 138 11.84 -2.30 2.43
N MET A 139 12.19 -1.72 3.57
CA MET A 139 11.99 -2.27 4.90
C MET A 139 10.65 -1.75 5.45
N THR A 140 10.55 -0.44 5.74
CA THR A 140 9.41 0.14 6.45
C THR A 140 8.38 0.83 5.55
N ALA A 141 8.64 0.92 4.24
CA ALA A 141 7.71 1.52 3.29
C ALA A 141 6.50 0.61 3.07
N GLY A 142 6.76 -0.62 2.62
CA GLY A 142 5.73 -1.62 2.36
C GLY A 142 5.23 -2.35 3.60
N SER A 143 5.86 -2.17 4.76
CA SER A 143 5.39 -2.68 6.05
C SER A 143 4.67 -1.61 6.89
N TRP A 144 4.51 -0.41 6.35
CA TRP A 144 3.79 0.72 6.97
C TRP A 144 4.35 1.10 8.34
N ALA A 145 5.67 1.29 8.44
CA ALA A 145 6.32 1.62 9.71
C ALA A 145 7.34 2.76 9.59
N TYR A 146 7.34 3.48 8.46
CA TYR A 146 8.26 4.58 8.22
C TYR A 146 7.80 5.85 8.97
N ILE A 147 8.75 6.52 9.63
CA ILE A 147 8.50 7.70 10.48
C ILE A 147 9.31 8.93 10.03
N GLY A 148 9.67 8.97 8.75
CA GLY A 148 10.53 10.02 8.23
C GLY A 148 12.00 9.80 8.57
N THR A 149 12.77 10.87 8.52
CA THR A 149 14.24 10.85 8.65
C THR A 149 14.74 10.52 10.05
N GLN A 150 13.90 10.61 11.09
CA GLN A 150 14.30 10.23 12.46
C GLN A 150 14.67 8.75 12.59
N GLY A 151 14.14 7.89 11.70
CA GLY A 151 14.33 6.44 11.80
C GLY A 151 15.72 5.92 11.42
N ILE A 152 16.59 6.78 10.88
CA ILE A 152 18.00 6.45 10.51
C ILE A 152 18.96 7.24 11.38
#